data_AF-A0A0L6JDQ3-F1
#
_entry.id   AF-A0A0L6JDQ3-F1
#
_cell.length_a   1.000
_cell.length_b   1.000
_cell.length_c   1.000
_cell.angle_alpha   90.00
_cell.angle_beta   90.00
_cell.angle_gamma   90.00
#
_symmetry.space_group_name_H-M   'P 1'
#
loop_
_entity.id
_entity.type
_entity.pdbx_description
1 polymer ?
#
loop_
_entity_poly.entity_id
_entity_poly.type
_entity_poly.pdbx_seq_one_letter_code
_entity_poly.pdbx_strand_id
1 'polypeptide(L)' 'MADQPNAGAAIQHMMRRLDGFARGLGLDEATTRRIVEKVAADMVDQPYEQRMIEARTRMIVASA' A
#
# COMPACT_ATOMS: atom_id res chain seq x y z
N MET A 1 18.10 1.76 -19.29
CA MET A 1 16.88 1.08 -18.81
C MET A 1 17.27 0.16 -17.66
N ALA A 2 17.08 0.60 -16.42
CA ALA A 2 17.01 -0.23 -15.21
C ALA A 2 16.57 0.70 -14.07
N ASP A 3 15.32 1.18 -14.14
CA ASP A 3 14.66 1.70 -12.94
C ASP A 3 14.35 0.47 -12.10
N GLN A 4 15.29 0.04 -11.26
CA GLN A 4 14.94 -0.80 -10.13
C GLN A 4 14.18 0.14 -9.19
N PRO A 5 12.84 0.05 -9.07
CA PRO A 5 12.14 0.90 -8.15
C PRO A 5 12.58 0.43 -6.76
N ASN A 6 13.42 1.23 -6.10
CA ASN A 6 13.76 1.03 -4.69
C ASN A 6 12.46 0.71 -3.96
N ALA A 7 12.35 -0.48 -3.37
CA ALA A 7 11.11 -0.93 -2.73
C ALA A 7 10.57 0.11 -1.72
N GLY A 8 11.48 0.86 -1.07
CA GLY A 8 11.14 1.99 -0.21
C GLY A 8 10.49 3.19 -0.92
N ALA A 9 10.84 3.48 -2.18
CA ALA A 9 10.17 4.52 -2.97
C ALA A 9 8.75 4.10 -3.38
N ALA A 10 8.56 2.82 -3.75
CA ALA A 10 7.24 2.28 -4.07
C ALA A 10 6.32 2.31 -2.83
N ILE A 11 6.81 1.90 -1.66
CA ILE A 11 6.06 1.95 -0.39
C ILE A 11 5.67 3.38 -0.03
N GLN A 12 6.59 4.34 -0.14
CA GLN A 12 6.29 5.76 0.14
C GLN A 12 5.26 6.34 -0.83
N HIS A 13 5.30 5.94 -2.10
CA HIS A 13 4.32 6.37 -3.09
C HIS A 13 2.92 5.76 -2.81
N MET A 14 2.87 4.47 -2.45
CA MET A 14 1.62 3.81 -2.02
C MET A 14 1.06 4.47 -0.75
N MET A 15 1.88 4.73 0.27
CA MET A 15 1.42 5.39 1.50
C MET A 15 0.82 6.77 1.20
N ARG A 16 1.47 7.61 0.39
CA ARG A 16 0.91 8.93 0.02
C ARG A 16 -0.43 8.82 -0.69
N ARG A 17 -0.61 7.80 -1.53
CA ARG A 17 -1.84 7.61 -2.31
C ARG A 17 -2.96 6.96 -1.50
N LEU A 18 -2.61 6.17 -0.49
CA LEU A 18 -3.54 5.43 0.35
C LEU A 18 -3.86 6.14 1.67
N ASP A 19 -3.03 7.08 2.14
CA ASP A 19 -3.25 7.84 3.36
C ASP A 19 -4.59 8.59 3.34
N GLY A 20 -4.91 9.28 2.24
CA GLY A 20 -6.21 9.94 2.09
C GLY A 20 -7.41 8.97 2.08
N PHE A 21 -7.22 7.77 1.55
CA PHE A 21 -8.25 6.72 1.54
C PHE A 21 -8.44 6.12 2.92
N ALA A 22 -7.34 5.79 3.60
CA ALA A 22 -7.32 5.25 4.95
C ALA A 22 -7.96 6.22 5.96
N ARG A 23 -7.65 7.52 5.88
CA ARG A 23 -8.30 8.54 6.70
C ARG A 23 -9.80 8.61 6.48
N GLY A 24 -10.25 8.48 5.23
CA GLY A 24 -11.68 8.41 4.89
C GLY A 24 -12.39 7.17 5.46
N LEU A 25 -11.64 6.09 5.71
CA LEU A 25 -12.12 4.87 6.34
C LEU A 25 -11.97 4.87 7.88
N GLY A 26 -11.36 5.91 8.47
CA GLY A 26 -11.06 5.95 9.91
C GLY A 26 -9.88 5.08 10.35
N LEU A 27 -9.01 4.68 9.42
CA LEU A 27 -7.82 3.88 9.71
C LEU A 27 -6.64 4.74 10.16
N ASP A 28 -5.95 4.30 11.20
CA ASP A 28 -4.69 4.91 11.64
C ASP A 28 -3.55 4.70 10.62
N GLU A 29 -2.61 5.63 10.64
CA GLU A 29 -1.39 5.58 9.82
C GLU A 29 -0.58 4.29 10.08
N ALA A 30 -0.54 3.81 11.33
CA ALA A 30 0.15 2.56 11.69
C ALA A 30 -0.46 1.34 11.00
N THR A 31 -1.79 1.25 10.97
CA THR A 31 -2.52 0.18 10.28
C THR A 31 -2.31 0.27 8.77
N THR A 32 -2.39 1.49 8.23
CA THR A 32 -2.14 1.80 6.82
C THR A 32 -0.74 1.35 6.38
N ARG A 33 0.28 1.72 7.16
CA ARG A 33 1.67 1.35 6.91
C ARG A 33 1.84 -0.16 6.91
N ARG A 34 1.34 -0.86 7.93
CA ARG A 34 1.44 -2.33 8.01
C ARG A 34 0.80 -3.02 6.82
N ILE A 35 -0.33 -2.53 6.32
CA ILE A 35 -0.99 -3.09 5.14
C ILE A 35 -0.11 -2.89 3.90
N VAL A 36 0.40 -1.67 3.68
CA VAL A 36 1.24 -1.37 2.51
C VAL A 36 2.54 -2.16 2.54
N GLU A 37 3.21 -2.26 3.69
CA GLU A 37 4.42 -3.06 3.86
C GLU A 37 4.16 -4.53 3.58
N LYS A 38 3.06 -5.07 4.12
CA LYS A 38 2.69 -6.48 3.91
C LYS A 38 2.39 -6.73 2.43
N VAL A 39 1.68 -5.84 1.75
CA VAL A 39 1.42 -5.98 0.30
C VAL A 39 2.69 -5.84 -0.52
N ALA A 40 3.59 -4.91 -0.17
CA ALA A 40 4.85 -4.75 -0.88
C ALA A 40 5.77 -5.99 -0.74
N ALA A 41 5.74 -6.65 0.42
CA ALA A 41 6.48 -7.88 0.68
C ALA A 41 5.84 -9.12 0.03
N ASP A 42 4.52 -9.27 0.17
CA ASP A 42 3.75 -10.42 -0.31
C ASP A 42 3.61 -10.42 -1.84
N MET A 43 3.65 -9.24 -2.46
CA MET A 43 3.45 -9.04 -3.89
C MET A 43 4.68 -8.38 -4.55
N VAL A 44 5.89 -8.75 -4.13
CA VAL A 44 7.15 -8.16 -4.63
C VAL A 44 7.38 -8.37 -6.13
N ASP A 45 6.80 -9.41 -6.72
CA ASP A 45 6.87 -9.71 -8.16
C ASP A 45 5.71 -9.13 -8.98
N GLN A 46 4.67 -8.62 -8.31
CA GLN A 46 3.47 -8.12 -8.98
C GLN A 46 3.62 -6.65 -9.39
N PRO A 47 2.93 -6.20 -10.46
CA PRO A 47 2.97 -4.81 -10.86
C PRO A 47 2.36 -3.90 -9.79
N TYR A 48 2.82 -2.64 -9.76
CA TYR A 48 2.39 -1.63 -8.80
C TYR A 48 0.86 -1.47 -8.72
N GLU A 49 0.16 -1.55 -9.85
CA GLU A 49 -1.31 -1.46 -9.90
C GLU A 49 -2.00 -2.59 -9.12
N GLN A 50 -1.53 -3.83 -9.28
CA GLN A 50 -2.06 -4.98 -8.53
C GLN A 50 -1.82 -4.82 -7.03
N ARG A 51 -0.64 -4.33 -6.64
CA ARG A 51 -0.34 -4.01 -5.23
C ARG A 51 -1.27 -2.93 -4.69
N MET A 52 -1.60 -1.91 -5.47
CA MET A 52 -2.54 -0.87 -5.02
C MET A 52 -3.97 -1.40 -4.83
N ILE A 53 -4.44 -2.26 -5.73
CA ILE A 53 -5.77 -2.88 -5.62
C ILE A 53 -5.83 -3.71 -4.34
N GLU A 54 -4.85 -4.59 -4.12
CA GLU A 54 -4.77 -5.43 -2.92
C GLU A 54 -4.67 -4.59 -1.64
N ALA A 55 -3.82 -3.55 -1.62
CA ALA A 55 -3.68 -2.67 -0.46
C ALA A 55 -5.00 -1.96 -0.11
N ARG A 56 -5.77 -1.51 -1.11
CA ARG A 56 -7.10 -0.92 -0.89
C ARG A 56 -8.09 -1.95 -0.37
N THR A 57 -8.13 -3.14 -0.95
CA THR A 57 -9.01 -4.23 -0.47
C THR A 57 -8.72 -4.55 1.00
N ARG A 58 -7.44 -4.69 1.36
CA ARG A 58 -7.02 -4.93 2.76
C ARG A 58 -7.36 -3.78 3.69
N MET A 59 -7.30 -2.53 3.22
CA MET A 59 -7.75 -1.36 4.00
C MET A 59 -9.26 -1.39 4.23
N ILE A 60 -10.07 -1.67 3.21
CA ILE A 60 -11.53 -1.78 3.35
C ILE A 60 -11.89 -2.86 4.37
N VAL A 61 -11.23 -4.03 4.29
CA VAL A 61 -11.44 -5.13 5.25
C VAL A 61 -10.99 -4.74 6.66
N ALA A 62 -9.92 -3.97 6.81
CA ALA A 62 -9.45 -3.51 8.12
C ALA A 62 -10.33 -2.42 8.74
N SER A 63 -11.13 -1.72 7.93
CA SER A 63 -12.06 -0.67 8.37
C SER A 63 -13.48 -1.14 8.62
N ALA A 64 -13.83 -2.33 8.13
CA ALA A 64 -15.13 -2.97 8.30
C ALA A 64 -15.21 -3.70 9.65
#